data_AF-A0A533XM71-F1
#
_entry.id   AF-A0A533XM71-F1
#
_cell.length_a   1.000
_cell.length_b   1.000
_cell.length_c   1.000
_cell.angle_alpha   90.00
_cell.angle_beta   90.00
_cell.angle_gamma   90.00
#
_symmetry.space_group_name_H-M   'P 1'
#
loop_
_entity.id
_entity.type
_entity.pdbx_description
1 polymer ?
#
loop_
_entity_poly.entity_id
_entity_poly.type
_entity_poly.pdbx_seq_one_letter_code
_entity_poly.pdbx_strand_id
1 'polypeptide(L)'
;MKTVIEKTVQDPEKAKQARRIVEEIVAKVKQSIQQKQQFHQRLDELNANYESTSEEFTKILDDLTNGRMRTATKMLGLRFTMKAMLTAQEWKALSEGMAPARNRYRHGT
;
A
#
# COMPACT_ATOMS: atom_id res chain seq x y z
N MET A 1 12.84 -2.21 -8.45
CA MET A 1 12.68 -2.86 -7.13
C MET A 1 13.45 -4.17 -7.06
N LYS A 2 13.28 -5.08 -8.04
CA LYS A 2 14.11 -6.30 -8.25
C LYS A 2 15.60 -6.10 -7.92
N THR A 3 16.24 -5.16 -8.58
CA THR A 3 17.68 -4.87 -8.46
C THR A 3 18.11 -4.30 -7.11
N VAL A 4 17.22 -3.64 -6.36
CA VAL A 4 17.56 -3.10 -5.03
C VAL A 4 17.64 -4.25 -4.04
N ILE A 5 16.64 -5.15 -4.05
CA ILE A 5 16.56 -6.29 -3.14
C ILE A 5 17.75 -7.24 -3.33
N GLU A 6 18.08 -7.58 -4.58
CA GLU A 6 19.21 -8.45 -4.93
C GLU A 6 20.57 -7.86 -4.52
N LYS A 7 20.69 -6.52 -4.43
CA LYS A 7 21.92 -5.85 -4.00
C LYS A 7 22.02 -5.69 -2.49
N THR A 8 20.91 -5.77 -1.76
CA THR A 8 20.86 -5.43 -0.33
C THR A 8 20.65 -6.63 0.56
N VAL A 9 20.10 -7.74 0.06
CA VAL A 9 19.83 -8.95 0.85
C VAL A 9 20.75 -10.06 0.35
N GLN A 10 21.66 -10.52 1.20
CA GLN A 10 22.74 -11.44 0.80
C GLN A 10 22.26 -12.87 0.67
N ASP A 11 21.36 -13.29 1.56
CA ASP A 11 20.75 -14.62 1.53
C ASP A 11 19.72 -14.68 0.38
N PRO A 12 19.89 -15.61 -0.58
CA PRO A 12 19.03 -15.68 -1.77
C PRO A 12 17.58 -16.05 -1.45
N GLU A 13 17.33 -16.86 -0.42
CA GLU A 13 15.97 -17.21 -0.01
C GLU A 13 15.29 -16.04 0.70
N LYS A 14 16.01 -15.32 1.56
CA LYS A 14 15.50 -14.07 2.14
C LYS A 14 15.24 -13.01 1.06
N ALA A 15 16.10 -12.90 0.06
CA ALA A 15 15.91 -11.97 -1.06
C ALA A 15 14.63 -12.29 -1.86
N LYS A 16 14.37 -13.58 -2.10
CA LYS A 16 13.14 -14.06 -2.75
C LYS A 16 11.89 -13.75 -1.92
N GLN A 17 11.95 -13.94 -0.60
CA GLN A 17 10.84 -13.60 0.30
C GLN A 17 10.61 -12.07 0.37
N ALA A 18 11.68 -11.28 0.51
CA ALA A 18 11.62 -9.82 0.52
C ALA A 18 10.98 -9.28 -0.78
N ARG A 19 11.31 -9.86 -1.93
CA ARG A 19 10.67 -9.54 -3.21
C ARG A 19 9.16 -9.76 -3.18
N ARG A 20 8.70 -10.93 -2.74
CA ARG A 20 7.27 -11.24 -2.68
C ARG A 20 6.54 -10.25 -1.79
N ILE A 21 7.10 -9.93 -0.63
CA ILE A 21 6.55 -8.95 0.30
C ILE A 21 6.42 -7.57 -0.37
N VAL A 22 7.45 -7.12 -1.08
CA VAL A 22 7.47 -5.83 -1.76
C VAL A 22 6.44 -5.78 -2.90
N GLU A 23 6.32 -6.86 -3.66
CA GLU A 23 5.31 -6.99 -4.71
C GLU A 23 3.89 -6.92 -4.13
N GLU A 24 3.65 -7.56 -2.99
CA GLU A 24 2.38 -7.48 -2.27
C GLU A 24 2.09 -6.05 -1.77
N ILE A 25 3.07 -5.36 -1.18
CA ILE A 25 2.93 -3.96 -0.76
C ILE A 25 2.56 -3.08 -1.97
N VAL A 26 3.23 -3.25 -3.10
CA VAL A 26 2.94 -2.48 -4.33
C VAL A 26 1.55 -2.76 -4.85
N ALA A 27 1.11 -4.02 -4.84
CA ALA A 27 -0.26 -4.38 -5.20
C ALA A 27 -1.29 -3.69 -4.29
N LYS A 28 -1.04 -3.64 -2.98
CA LYS A 28 -1.90 -2.93 -2.01
C LYS A 28 -1.94 -1.43 -2.22
N VAL A 29 -0.82 -0.80 -2.58
CA VAL A 29 -0.78 0.62 -2.95
C VAL A 29 -1.63 0.88 -4.19
N LYS A 30 -1.47 0.08 -5.25
CA LYS A 30 -2.28 0.20 -6.47
C LYS A 30 -3.77 0.01 -6.19
N GLN A 31 -4.13 -0.98 -5.38
CA GLN A 31 -5.50 -1.22 -4.95
C GLN A 31 -6.07 -0.01 -4.20
N SER A 32 -5.29 0.61 -3.30
CA SER A 32 -5.73 1.79 -2.55
C SER A 32 -6.00 3.00 -3.47
N ILE A 33 -5.21 3.18 -4.53
CA ILE A 33 -5.43 4.23 -5.54
C ILE A 33 -6.76 3.99 -6.26
N GLN A 34 -7.02 2.76 -6.69
CA GLN A 34 -8.28 2.38 -7.35
C GLN A 34 -9.50 2.58 -6.43
N GLN A 35 -9.39 2.15 -5.16
CA GLN A 35 -10.46 2.35 -4.17
C GLN A 35 -10.78 3.84 -3.96
N LYS A 36 -9.76 4.70 -3.97
CA LYS A 36 -9.96 6.16 -3.88
C LYS A 36 -10.72 6.69 -5.10
N GLN A 37 -10.36 6.25 -6.32
CA GLN A 37 -11.07 6.64 -7.54
C GLN A 37 -12.53 6.19 -7.50
N GLN A 38 -12.79 4.94 -7.13
CA GLN A 38 -14.14 4.40 -6.99
C GLN A 38 -14.97 5.13 -5.93
N PHE A 39 -14.36 5.51 -4.81
CA PHE A 39 -15.02 6.34 -3.80
C PHE A 39 -15.48 7.68 -4.38
N HIS A 40 -14.62 8.37 -5.13
CA HIS A 40 -14.99 9.65 -5.75
C HIS A 40 -16.12 9.48 -6.77
N GLN A 41 -16.07 8.45 -7.62
CA GLN A 41 -17.15 8.15 -8.56
C GLN A 41 -18.49 7.95 -7.84
N ARG A 42 -18.53 7.14 -6.78
CA ARG A 42 -19.74 6.91 -5.99
C ARG A 42 -20.23 8.17 -5.27
N LEU A 43 -19.31 8.99 -4.78
CA LEU A 43 -19.66 10.27 -4.16
C LEU A 43 -20.33 11.21 -5.18
N ASP A 44 -19.80 11.27 -6.41
CA ASP A 44 -20.38 12.06 -7.49
C ASP A 44 -21.77 11.53 -7.90
N GLU A 45 -21.94 10.21 -7.98
CA GLU A 45 -23.23 9.55 -8.24
C GLU A 45 -24.28 9.88 -7.16
N LEU A 46 -23.92 9.79 -5.88
CA LEU A 46 -24.82 10.14 -4.77
C LEU A 46 -25.14 11.64 -4.77
N ASN A 47 -24.17 12.51 -5.04
CA ASN A 47 -24.39 13.95 -5.12
C ASN A 47 -25.32 14.35 -6.28
N ALA A 48 -25.35 13.58 -7.36
CA ALA A 48 -26.24 13.81 -8.49
C ALA A 48 -27.69 13.35 -8.22
N ASN A 49 -27.90 12.49 -7.21
CA ASN A 49 -29.20 11.96 -6.85
C ASN A 49 -29.82 12.72 -5.66
N TYR A 50 -30.83 13.55 -5.91
CA TYR A 50 -31.51 14.33 -4.87
C TYR A 50 -32.33 13.48 -3.88
N GLU A 51 -32.59 12.22 -4.21
CA GLU A 51 -33.27 11.26 -3.32
C GLU A 51 -32.29 10.49 -2.43
N SER A 52 -30.97 10.68 -2.60
CA SER A 52 -29.99 9.97 -1.80
C SER A 52 -30.02 10.39 -0.33
N THR A 53 -29.90 9.41 0.56
CA THR A 53 -30.04 9.64 2.00
C THR A 53 -28.69 9.93 2.66
N SER A 54 -28.72 10.58 3.83
CA SER A 54 -27.50 10.83 4.63
C SER A 54 -26.77 9.54 5.03
N GLU A 55 -27.50 8.44 5.21
CA GLU A 55 -26.94 7.12 5.51
C GLU A 55 -26.11 6.57 4.34
N GLU A 56 -26.52 6.80 3.08
CA GLU A 56 -25.77 6.38 1.90
C GLU A 56 -24.43 7.11 1.80
N PHE A 57 -24.42 8.42 2.07
CA PHE A 57 -23.20 9.22 2.15
C PHE A 57 -22.28 8.74 3.28
N THR A 58 -22.85 8.50 4.46
CA THR A 58 -22.08 8.00 5.61
C THR A 58 -21.46 6.65 5.32
N LYS A 59 -22.21 5.75 4.67
CA LYS A 59 -21.74 4.43 4.30
C LYS A 59 -20.50 4.46 3.40
N ILE A 60 -20.46 5.31 2.37
CA ILE A 60 -19.30 5.37 1.47
C ILE A 60 -18.06 5.97 2.16
N LEU A 61 -18.26 6.87 3.14
CA LEU A 61 -17.18 7.42 3.97
C LEU A 61 -16.61 6.36 4.92
N ASP A 62 -17.48 5.57 5.54
CA ASP A 62 -17.09 4.45 6.41
C ASP A 62 -16.36 3.36 5.63
N ASP A 63 -16.86 2.99 4.45
CA ASP A 63 -16.24 2.00 3.58
C ASP A 63 -14.82 2.46 3.15
N LEU A 64 -14.65 3.73 2.81
CA LEU A 64 -13.34 4.31 2.50
C LEU A 64 -12.40 4.28 3.71
N THR A 65 -12.89 4.70 4.88
CA THR A 65 -12.09 4.78 6.12
C THR A 65 -11.63 3.40 6.57
N ASN A 66 -12.56 2.44 6.62
CA ASN A 66 -12.27 1.05 6.98
C ASN A 66 -11.34 0.39 5.96
N GLY A 67 -11.52 0.66 4.66
CA GLY A 67 -10.64 0.18 3.60
C GLY A 67 -9.20 0.70 3.74
N ARG A 68 -9.04 1.99 4.03
CA ARG A 68 -7.73 2.63 4.27
C ARG A 68 -7.03 2.00 5.47
N MET A 69 -7.72 1.84 6.60
CA MET A 69 -7.13 1.24 7.80
C MET A 69 -6.71 -0.20 7.57
N ARG A 70 -7.56 -1.03 6.96
CA ARG A 70 -7.23 -2.42 6.63
C ARG A 70 -5.98 -2.52 5.75
N THR A 71 -5.88 -1.64 4.76
CA THR A 71 -4.74 -1.61 3.82
C THR A 71 -3.46 -1.17 4.52
N ALA A 72 -3.52 -0.11 5.34
CA ALA A 72 -2.39 0.38 6.12
C ALA A 72 -1.86 -0.68 7.09
N THR A 73 -2.76 -1.33 7.85
CA THR A 73 -2.40 -2.41 8.78
C THR A 73 -1.71 -3.56 8.07
N LYS A 74 -2.24 -4.01 6.91
CA LYS A 74 -1.62 -5.09 6.15
C LYS A 74 -0.23 -4.72 5.64
N MET A 75 -0.05 -3.52 5.07
CA MET A 75 1.26 -3.06 4.61
C MET A 75 2.27 -2.91 5.76
N LEU A 76 1.83 -2.46 6.93
CA LEU A 76 2.67 -2.36 8.12
C LEU A 76 3.11 -3.74 8.61
N GLY A 77 2.18 -4.71 8.67
CA GLY A 77 2.50 -6.10 9.00
C GLY A 77 3.55 -6.71 8.06
N LEU A 78 3.37 -6.52 6.74
CA LEU A 78 4.32 -6.95 5.72
C LEU A 78 5.72 -6.34 5.93
N ARG A 79 5.80 -5.05 6.28
CA ARG A 79 7.08 -4.40 6.60
C ARG A 79 7.73 -4.98 7.85
N PHE A 80 6.95 -5.29 8.88
CA PHE A 80 7.47 -5.94 10.09
C PHE A 80 7.99 -7.34 9.81
N THR A 81 7.27 -8.16 9.03
CA THR A 81 7.74 -9.48 8.58
C THR A 81 9.07 -9.36 7.85
N MET A 82 9.19 -8.41 6.92
CA MET A 82 10.44 -8.17 6.20
C MET A 82 11.56 -7.71 7.14
N LYS A 83 11.29 -6.81 8.08
CA LYS A 83 12.27 -6.33 9.07
C LYS A 83 12.76 -7.45 9.99
N ALA A 84 11.90 -8.38 10.38
CA ALA A 84 12.27 -9.50 11.27
C ALA A 84 13.16 -10.55 10.58
N MET A 85 13.04 -10.70 9.26
CA MET A 85 13.81 -11.65 8.47
C MET A 85 15.24 -11.15 8.16
N LEU A 86 15.40 -9.84 8.02
CA LEU A 86 16.63 -9.19 7.57
C LEU A 86 17.49 -8.75 8.75
N THR A 87 18.81 -8.63 8.52
CA THR A 87 19.67 -7.93 9.47
C THR A 87 19.36 -6.43 9.51
N ALA A 88 19.80 -5.74 10.56
CA ALA A 88 19.62 -4.29 10.67
C ALA A 88 20.24 -3.52 9.49
N GLN A 89 21.40 -3.98 9.01
CA GLN A 89 22.11 -3.37 7.88
C GLN A 89 21.37 -3.59 6.55
N GLU A 90 20.92 -4.82 6.29
CA GLU A 90 20.14 -5.14 5.09
C GLU A 90 18.80 -4.37 5.09
N TRP A 91 18.11 -4.29 6.24
CA TRP A 91 16.88 -3.52 6.37
C TRP A 91 17.08 -2.03 6.10
N LYS A 92 18.16 -1.44 6.63
CA LYS A 92 18.51 -0.03 6.41
C LYS A 92 18.75 0.23 4.93
N ALA A 93 19.67 -0.53 4.31
CA ALA A 93 20.03 -0.37 2.91
C ALA A 93 18.82 -0.59 1.98
N LEU A 94 17.99 -1.58 2.28
CA LEU A 94 16.76 -1.85 1.54
C LEU A 94 15.76 -0.70 1.65
N SER A 95 15.55 -0.18 2.87
CA SER A 95 14.61 0.92 3.13
C SER A 95 15.01 2.21 2.43
N GLU A 96 16.30 2.52 2.44
CA GLU A 96 16.89 3.68 1.74
C GLU A 96 16.77 3.50 0.22
N GLY A 97 17.15 2.34 -0.33
CA GLY A 97 17.04 2.04 -1.75
C GLY A 97 15.60 2.02 -2.27
N MET A 98 14.62 1.79 -1.41
CA MET A 98 13.18 1.86 -1.74
C MET A 98 12.58 3.26 -1.62
N ALA A 99 13.26 4.22 -0.99
CA ALA A 99 12.72 5.56 -0.76
C ALA A 99 12.23 6.27 -2.05
N PRO A 100 12.94 6.20 -3.20
CA PRO A 100 12.46 6.81 -4.44
C PRO A 100 11.14 6.21 -4.95
N ALA A 101 10.97 4.89 -4.82
CA ALA A 101 9.74 4.22 -5.22
C ALA A 101 8.58 4.60 -4.30
N ARG A 102 8.82 4.67 -2.98
CA ARG A 102 7.83 5.16 -2.00
C ARG A 102 7.37 6.58 -2.32
N ASN A 103 8.31 7.46 -2.69
CA ASN A 103 7.99 8.85 -3.00
C ASN A 103 7.12 8.98 -4.26
N ARG A 104 7.37 8.20 -5.31
CA ARG A 104 6.50 8.17 -6.51
C ARG A 104 5.04 7.87 -6.17
N TYR A 105 4.81 6.82 -5.38
CA TYR A 105 3.45 6.45 -4.97
C TYR A 105 2.82 7.43 -3.98
N ARG A 106 3.62 8.22 -3.25
CA ARG A 106 3.09 9.29 -2.37
C ARG A 106 2.48 10.45 -3.17
N HIS A 107 3.01 10.72 -4.35
CA HIS A 107 2.62 11.86 -5.17
C HIS A 107 1.63 11.52 -6.30
N GLY A 108 1.21 10.26 -6.41
CA GLY A 108 0.15 9.86 -7.34
C GLY A 108 0.53 9.99 -8.81
N THR A 109 1.76 9.60 -9.18
CA THR A 109 2.18 9.45 -10.58
C THR A 109 1.97 8.03 -11.08
#